data_AF-A0A8S1TIM6-F1
#
_entry.id   AF-A0A8S1TIM6-F1
#
_cell.length_a   1.000
_cell.length_b   1.000
_cell.length_c   1.000
_cell.angle_alpha   90.00
_cell.angle_beta   90.00
_cell.angle_gamma   90.00
#
_symmetry.space_group_name_H-M   'P 1'
#
loop_
_entity.id
_entity.type
_entity.pdbx_description
1 polymer ?
#
loop_
_entity_poly.entity_id
_entity_poly.type
_entity_poly.pdbx_seq_one_letter_code
_entity_poly.pdbx_strand_id
1 'polypeptide(L)'
;MYKDLDINELEKLKKEEAMLSLRKATTNIKERFGQSNYDILDEEFKSKTIGLVTREEFKRKRENIDRIYVQDLKIKQEEEEKKKLELKQKRKQEYKLKTTLLSFDQEQQEMNEKRNYGKDISVDTLYLPDMNREKKIEELTKIFTDEYQKNMEFQKDQLIDIIFQYWDAQTCTRTLRIRKNTSIKEFLELARKEIIRDFGFV
;
A
#
# COMPACT_ATOMS: atom_id res chain seq x y z
N MET A 1 -26.48 -6.95 51.28
CA MET A 1 -25.24 -7.70 51.04
C MET A 1 -24.82 -7.46 49.60
N TYR A 2 -23.98 -6.45 49.37
CA TYR A 2 -23.29 -6.36 48.09
C TYR A 2 -22.28 -7.50 48.07
N LYS A 3 -22.42 -8.40 47.08
CA LYS A 3 -21.40 -9.43 46.83
C LYS A 3 -20.14 -8.68 46.43
N ASP A 4 -19.09 -8.83 47.21
CA ASP A 4 -17.76 -8.36 46.86
C ASP A 4 -17.44 -8.93 45.47
N LEU A 5 -17.45 -8.08 44.44
CA LEU A 5 -16.91 -8.46 43.14
C LEU A 5 -15.47 -8.87 43.41
N ASP A 6 -15.14 -10.12 43.11
CA ASP A 6 -13.82 -10.68 43.30
C ASP A 6 -12.79 -9.68 42.76
N ILE A 7 -11.92 -9.19 43.64
CA ILE A 7 -10.92 -8.15 43.31
C ILE A 7 -10.10 -8.56 42.07
N ASN A 8 -9.89 -9.87 41.90
CA ASN A 8 -9.25 -10.47 40.73
C ASN A 8 -10.04 -10.32 39.43
N GLU A 9 -11.38 -10.35 39.45
CA GLU A 9 -12.21 -10.14 38.26
C GLU A 9 -12.22 -8.67 37.86
N LEU A 10 -12.30 -7.76 38.83
CA LEU A 10 -12.17 -6.31 38.59
C LEU A 10 -10.79 -5.95 38.04
N GLU A 11 -9.72 -6.58 38.53
CA GLU A 11 -8.38 -6.41 37.97
C GLU A 11 -8.24 -6.95 36.55
N LYS A 12 -8.87 -8.09 36.24
CA LYS A 12 -8.89 -8.64 34.87
C LYS A 12 -9.63 -7.72 33.91
N LEU A 13 -10.81 -7.24 34.29
CA LEU A 13 -11.59 -6.29 33.48
C LEU A 13 -10.81 -5.00 33.25
N LYS A 14 -10.16 -4.44 34.28
CA LYS A 14 -9.28 -3.26 34.12
C LYS A 14 -8.11 -3.53 33.17
N LYS A 15 -7.49 -4.71 33.22
CA LYS A 15 -6.43 -5.11 32.28
C LYS A 15 -6.95 -5.26 30.85
N GLU A 16 -8.13 -5.81 30.68
CA GLU A 16 -8.80 -5.94 29.37
C GLU A 16 -9.20 -4.57 28.79
N GLU A 17 -9.77 -3.68 29.61
CA GLU A 17 -10.08 -2.30 29.23
C GLU A 17 -8.83 -1.51 28.83
N ALA A 18 -7.72 -1.68 29.57
CA ALA A 18 -6.43 -1.09 29.23
C ALA A 18 -5.85 -1.66 27.93
N MET A 19 -6.02 -2.96 27.66
CA MET A 19 -5.61 -3.56 26.38
C MET A 19 -6.48 -3.06 25.22
N LEU A 20 -7.79 -2.91 25.42
CA LEU A 20 -8.73 -2.40 24.41
C LEU A 20 -8.48 -0.93 24.09
N SER A 21 -8.16 -0.09 25.07
CA SER A 21 -7.82 1.32 24.85
C SER A 21 -6.50 1.46 24.09
N LEU A 22 -5.50 0.64 24.39
CA LEU A 22 -4.24 0.57 23.63
C LEU A 22 -4.50 0.13 22.18
N ARG A 23 -5.35 -0.88 21.97
CA ARG A 23 -5.75 -1.32 20.61
C ARG A 23 -6.45 -0.21 19.83
N LYS A 24 -7.30 0.60 20.48
CA LYS A 24 -7.94 1.77 19.85
C LYS A 24 -6.96 2.91 19.56
N ALA A 25 -5.96 3.11 20.42
CA ALA A 25 -4.91 4.10 20.19
C ALA A 25 -4.03 3.72 18.99
N THR A 26 -3.67 2.44 18.87
CA THR A 26 -2.89 1.92 17.73
C THR A 26 -3.66 1.98 16.40
N THR A 27 -4.99 1.80 16.37
CA THR A 27 -5.79 1.98 15.15
C THR A 27 -5.80 3.44 14.67
N ASN A 28 -5.91 4.40 15.58
CA ASN A 28 -5.86 5.83 15.24
C ASN A 28 -4.50 6.26 14.68
N ILE A 29 -3.40 5.65 15.15
CA ILE A 29 -2.05 5.92 14.65
C ILE A 29 -1.84 5.27 13.27
N LYS A 30 -2.35 4.06 13.04
CA LYS A 30 -2.34 3.39 11.72
C LYS A 30 -2.98 4.25 10.63
N GLU A 31 -4.15 4.85 10.93
CA GLU A 31 -4.85 5.72 9.98
C GLU A 31 -4.13 7.04 9.70
N ARG A 32 -3.39 7.58 10.68
CA ARG A 32 -2.66 8.86 10.54
C ARG A 32 -1.31 8.74 9.85
N PHE A 33 -0.60 7.64 10.06
CA PHE A 33 0.79 7.47 9.61
C PHE A 33 0.98 6.39 8.55
N GLY A 34 -0.06 5.64 8.18
CA GLY A 34 0.01 4.60 7.14
C GLY A 34 0.99 3.47 7.45
N GLN A 35 1.46 3.35 8.69
CA GLN A 35 2.37 2.30 9.13
C GLN A 35 1.66 0.95 9.17
N SER A 36 2.37 -0.11 8.79
CA SER A 36 1.79 -1.45 8.80
C SER A 36 1.57 -1.93 10.25
N ASN A 37 0.57 -2.80 10.46
CA ASN A 37 0.35 -3.43 11.77
C ASN A 37 1.60 -4.12 12.31
N TYR A 38 2.44 -4.62 11.41
CA TYR A 38 3.67 -5.32 11.73
C TYR A 38 4.72 -4.34 12.30
N ASP A 39 4.90 -3.18 11.67
CA ASP A 39 5.91 -2.20 12.09
C ASP A 39 5.66 -1.70 13.52
N ILE A 40 4.38 -1.47 13.87
CA ILE A 40 3.99 -1.02 15.22
C ILE A 40 4.27 -2.10 16.27
N LEU A 41 3.96 -3.37 15.97
CA LEU A 41 4.22 -4.49 16.89
C LEU A 41 5.72 -4.74 17.07
N ASP A 42 6.52 -4.53 16.02
CA ASP A 42 7.98 -4.65 16.06
C ASP A 42 8.62 -3.51 16.86
N GLU A 43 8.10 -2.28 16.78
CA GLU A 43 8.56 -1.17 17.62
C GLU A 43 8.24 -1.39 19.10
N GLU A 44 7.04 -1.91 19.41
CA GLU A 44 6.70 -2.33 20.76
C GLU A 44 7.62 -3.46 21.26
N PHE A 45 7.98 -4.39 20.39
CA PHE A 45 8.92 -5.45 20.74
C PHE A 45 10.29 -4.88 21.08
N LYS A 46 10.82 -4.01 20.22
CA LYS A 46 12.12 -3.36 20.40
C LYS A 46 12.15 -2.56 21.69
N SER A 47 11.16 -1.70 21.93
CA SER A 47 11.08 -0.91 23.17
C SER A 47 11.02 -1.79 24.42
N LYS A 48 10.27 -2.90 24.40
CA LYS A 48 10.17 -3.86 25.52
C LYS A 48 11.39 -4.76 25.68
N THR A 49 12.30 -4.80 24.71
CA THR A 49 13.48 -5.69 24.69
C THR A 49 14.81 -4.94 24.81
N ILE A 50 14.80 -3.62 24.77
CA ILE A 50 15.96 -2.78 25.09
C ILE A 50 16.24 -2.87 26.60
N GLY A 51 17.37 -3.45 26.99
CA GLY A 51 17.82 -3.60 28.38
C GLY A 51 18.29 -5.01 28.74
N LEU A 52 18.51 -5.27 30.03
CA LEU A 52 18.76 -6.62 30.53
C LEU A 52 17.45 -7.41 30.54
N VAL A 53 17.30 -8.37 29.62
CA VAL A 53 16.13 -9.25 29.51
C VAL A 53 16.58 -10.69 29.53
N THR A 54 15.88 -11.53 30.28
CA THR A 54 16.20 -12.97 30.31
C THR A 54 15.81 -13.64 28.99
N ARG A 55 16.52 -14.70 28.59
CA ARG A 55 16.23 -15.44 27.35
C ARG A 55 14.78 -15.92 27.28
N GLU A 56 14.23 -16.34 28.42
CA GLU A 56 12.85 -16.82 28.50
C GLU A 56 11.84 -15.71 28.27
N GLU A 57 12.03 -14.53 28.86
CA GLU A 57 11.15 -13.38 28.67
C GLU A 57 11.15 -12.89 27.23
N PHE A 58 12.32 -12.86 26.58
CA PHE A 58 12.43 -12.50 25.16
C PHE A 58 11.66 -13.47 24.27
N LYS A 59 11.79 -14.78 24.52
CA LYS A 59 11.08 -15.82 23.77
C LYS A 59 9.56 -15.71 23.97
N ARG A 60 9.08 -15.52 25.21
CA ARG A 60 7.66 -15.32 25.50
C ARG A 60 7.10 -14.07 24.80
N LYS A 61 7.83 -12.95 24.83
CA LYS A 61 7.42 -11.71 24.15
C LYS A 61 7.32 -11.91 22.62
N ARG A 62 8.29 -12.61 22.03
CA ARG A 62 8.29 -12.97 20.60
C ARG A 62 7.07 -13.83 20.22
N GLU A 63 6.84 -14.91 20.97
CA GLU A 63 5.69 -15.80 20.75
C GLU A 63 4.34 -15.07 20.87
N ASN A 64 4.23 -14.11 21.79
CA ASN A 64 3.02 -13.31 21.94
C ASN A 64 2.76 -12.40 20.72
N ILE A 65 3.81 -11.79 20.15
CA ILE A 65 3.68 -10.98 18.94
C ILE A 65 3.29 -11.83 17.74
N ASP A 66 3.93 -13.00 17.59
CA ASP A 66 3.61 -13.93 16.51
C ASP A 66 2.14 -14.38 16.59
N ARG A 67 1.61 -14.63 17.80
CA ARG A 67 0.19 -14.93 18.01
C ARG A 67 -0.73 -13.79 17.60
N ILE A 68 -0.40 -12.56 17.99
CA ILE A 68 -1.18 -11.36 17.63
C ILE A 68 -1.17 -11.17 16.11
N TYR A 69 -0.02 -11.34 15.47
CA TYR A 69 0.13 -11.25 14.03
C TYR A 69 -0.74 -12.29 13.29
N VAL A 70 -0.71 -13.54 13.75
CA VAL A 70 -1.57 -14.61 13.20
C VAL A 70 -3.05 -14.30 13.40
N GLN A 71 -3.45 -13.73 14.53
CA GLN A 71 -4.83 -13.30 14.76
C GLN A 71 -5.25 -12.16 13.81
N ASP A 72 -4.42 -11.14 13.66
CA ASP A 72 -4.68 -10.01 12.75
C ASP A 72 -4.80 -10.48 11.28
N LEU A 73 -3.98 -11.44 10.85
CA LEU A 73 -4.10 -12.04 9.52
C LEU A 73 -5.43 -12.78 9.33
N LYS A 74 -5.88 -13.54 10.34
CA LYS A 74 -7.18 -14.23 10.30
C LYS A 74 -8.34 -13.24 10.22
N ILE A 75 -8.30 -12.16 11.01
CA ILE A 75 -9.33 -11.10 10.98
C ILE A 75 -9.41 -10.47 9.58
N LYS A 76 -8.27 -10.16 8.96
CA LYS A 76 -8.24 -9.63 7.59
C LYS A 76 -8.86 -10.60 6.57
N GLN A 77 -8.54 -11.89 6.67
CA GLN A 77 -9.14 -12.92 5.80
C GLN A 77 -10.67 -12.99 5.99
N GLU A 78 -11.14 -13.01 7.24
CA GLU A 78 -12.58 -13.02 7.56
C GLU A 78 -13.30 -11.77 7.04
N GLU A 79 -12.69 -10.59 7.12
CA GLU A 79 -13.23 -9.34 6.59
C GLU A 79 -13.34 -9.38 5.06
N GLU A 80 -12.33 -9.91 4.36
CA GLU A 80 -12.37 -10.09 2.91
C GLU A 80 -13.45 -11.09 2.48
N GLU A 81 -13.60 -12.19 3.21
CA GLU A 81 -14.66 -13.17 2.96
C GLU A 81 -16.05 -12.58 3.17
N LYS A 82 -16.26 -11.83 4.26
CA LYS A 82 -17.52 -11.11 4.52
C LYS A 82 -17.85 -10.12 3.40
N LYS A 83 -16.88 -9.30 2.95
CA LYS A 83 -17.06 -8.37 1.82
C LYS A 83 -17.45 -9.10 0.53
N LYS A 84 -16.83 -10.25 0.23
CA LYS A 84 -17.17 -11.08 -0.94
C LYS A 84 -18.59 -11.65 -0.85
N LEU A 85 -19.03 -12.06 0.33
CA LEU A 85 -20.38 -12.57 0.57
C LEU A 85 -21.43 -11.47 0.41
N GLU A 86 -21.20 -10.28 0.97
CA GLU A 86 -22.10 -9.13 0.82
C GLU A 86 -22.27 -8.70 -0.64
N LEU A 87 -21.18 -8.66 -1.41
CA LEU A 87 -21.22 -8.35 -2.85
C LEU A 87 -22.05 -9.37 -3.64
N LYS A 88 -21.92 -10.66 -3.31
CA LYS A 88 -22.75 -11.73 -3.90
C LYS A 88 -24.22 -11.58 -3.53
N GLN A 89 -24.54 -11.19 -2.29
CA GLN A 89 -25.93 -10.97 -1.86
C GLN A 89 -26.56 -9.77 -2.59
N LYS A 90 -25.85 -8.65 -2.70
CA LYS A 90 -26.32 -7.45 -3.44
C LYS A 90 -26.62 -7.77 -4.91
N ARG A 91 -25.71 -8.50 -5.59
CA ARG A 91 -25.95 -8.95 -6.98
C ARG A 91 -27.18 -9.84 -7.13
N LYS A 92 -27.43 -10.73 -6.16
CA LYS A 92 -28.64 -11.58 -6.16
C LYS A 92 -29.91 -10.77 -5.93
N GLN A 93 -29.89 -9.75 -5.07
CA GLN A 93 -31.03 -8.85 -4.86
C GLN A 93 -31.33 -8.03 -6.11
N GLU A 94 -30.31 -7.44 -6.75
CA GLU A 94 -30.46 -6.72 -8.02
C GLU A 94 -31.04 -7.60 -9.13
N TYR A 95 -30.61 -8.86 -9.23
CA TYR A 95 -31.16 -9.80 -10.20
C TYR A 95 -32.64 -10.10 -9.93
N LYS A 96 -33.02 -10.34 -8.66
CA LYS A 96 -34.43 -10.56 -8.27
C LYS A 96 -35.30 -9.36 -8.61
N LEU A 97 -34.86 -8.13 -8.28
CA LEU A 97 -35.58 -6.90 -8.58
C LEU A 97 -35.80 -6.70 -10.09
N LYS A 98 -34.79 -7.03 -10.92
CA LYS A 98 -34.90 -7.00 -12.38
C LYS A 98 -35.90 -8.02 -12.92
N THR A 99 -35.98 -9.22 -12.34
CA THR A 99 -36.95 -10.25 -12.77
C THR A 99 -38.38 -9.94 -12.38
N THR A 100 -38.62 -9.25 -11.26
CA THR A 100 -39.96 -8.83 -10.82
C THR A 100 -40.55 -7.63 -11.57
N LEU A 101 -39.74 -6.94 -12.38
CA LEU A 101 -40.19 -5.76 -13.14
C LEU A 101 -40.69 -6.10 -14.57
N LEU A 102 -40.83 -7.38 -14.93
CA LEU A 102 -41.32 -7.83 -16.25
C LEU A 102 -42.76 -8.37 -16.20
N SER A 103 -43.66 -7.62 -15.58
CA SER A 103 -45.09 -7.68 -15.91
C SER A 103 -45.71 -6.33 -15.58
N PHE A 104 -45.81 -5.42 -16.55
CA PHE A 104 -46.92 -4.47 -16.76
C PHE A 104 -46.55 -3.53 -17.92
N ASP A 105 -47.44 -3.53 -18.91
CA ASP A 105 -47.61 -2.55 -19.99
C ASP A 105 -46.72 -2.62 -21.23
N GLN A 106 -47.15 -3.50 -22.13
CA GLN A 106 -46.91 -3.43 -23.56
C GLN A 106 -48.01 -2.52 -24.15
N GLU A 107 -47.60 -1.43 -24.79
CA GLU A 107 -48.40 -0.40 -25.49
C GLU A 107 -48.90 0.79 -24.65
N GLN A 108 -48.07 1.82 -24.52
CA GLN A 108 -48.32 3.17 -25.05
C GLN A 108 -47.26 4.16 -24.52
N GLN A 109 -47.07 5.23 -25.31
CA GLN A 109 -46.32 6.47 -25.00
C GLN A 109 -44.82 6.44 -25.32
N GLU A 110 -44.59 6.78 -26.59
CA GLU A 110 -43.77 7.94 -26.98
C GLU A 110 -42.55 8.22 -26.09
N MET A 111 -41.36 8.08 -26.69
CA MET A 111 -40.22 8.99 -26.56
C MET A 111 -40.22 9.89 -25.32
N ASN A 112 -40.26 9.29 -24.14
CA ASN A 112 -39.88 9.96 -22.93
C ASN A 112 -38.35 9.86 -22.89
N GLU A 113 -37.71 10.71 -23.70
CA GLU A 113 -36.53 11.41 -23.23
C GLU A 113 -36.89 11.83 -21.82
N LYS A 114 -36.36 11.11 -20.82
CA LYS A 114 -36.40 11.55 -19.45
C LYS A 114 -35.62 12.85 -19.47
N ARG A 115 -36.31 13.96 -19.75
CA ARG A 115 -35.83 15.29 -19.47
C ARG A 115 -35.58 15.21 -17.99
N ASN A 116 -34.31 15.03 -17.65
CA ASN A 116 -33.86 15.13 -16.28
C ASN A 116 -34.33 16.51 -15.84
N TYR A 117 -35.45 16.57 -15.11
CA TYR A 117 -35.80 17.71 -14.29
C TYR A 117 -34.77 17.70 -13.14
N GLY A 118 -33.52 17.98 -13.53
CA GLY A 118 -32.34 17.94 -12.71
C GLY A 118 -31.87 19.36 -12.46
N LYS A 119 -31.06 19.49 -11.41
CA LYS A 119 -30.30 20.70 -11.10
C LYS A 119 -29.55 21.18 -12.36
N ASP A 120 -29.37 22.48 -12.47
CA ASP A 120 -28.70 23.12 -13.61
C ASP A 120 -27.41 22.39 -14.03
N ILE A 121 -27.31 22.05 -15.32
CA ILE A 121 -26.14 21.36 -15.90
C ILE A 121 -24.86 22.21 -15.82
N SER A 122 -25.02 23.54 -15.73
CA SER A 122 -23.92 24.51 -15.67
C SER A 122 -23.33 24.67 -14.27
N VAL A 123 -23.91 24.04 -13.25
CA VAL A 123 -23.40 24.13 -11.88
C VAL A 123 -22.29 23.12 -11.68
N ASP A 124 -21.10 23.61 -11.31
CA ASP A 124 -19.94 22.78 -11.01
C ASP A 124 -20.22 21.87 -9.81
N THR A 125 -20.51 20.61 -10.09
CA THR A 125 -20.70 19.56 -9.08
C THR A 125 -19.39 18.88 -8.69
N LEU A 126 -18.25 19.45 -9.09
CA LEU A 126 -16.92 18.87 -8.87
C LEU A 126 -16.54 18.75 -7.38
N TYR A 127 -17.21 19.49 -6.49
CA TYR A 127 -16.96 19.47 -5.06
C TYR A 127 -17.80 18.42 -4.31
N LEU A 128 -18.80 17.80 -4.97
CA LEU A 128 -19.55 16.72 -4.36
C LEU A 128 -18.75 15.41 -4.42
N PRO A 129 -18.74 14.62 -3.33
CA PRO A 129 -18.23 13.26 -3.35
C PRO A 129 -19.01 12.42 -4.37
N ASP A 130 -18.33 12.01 -5.44
CA ASP A 130 -18.90 11.18 -6.50
C ASP A 130 -18.03 9.95 -6.72
N MET A 131 -18.53 8.80 -6.24
CA MET A 131 -17.86 7.51 -6.31
C MET A 131 -17.48 7.11 -7.75
N ASN A 132 -18.27 7.48 -8.76
CA ASN A 132 -17.96 7.11 -10.14
C ASN A 132 -16.84 7.98 -10.70
N ARG A 133 -16.78 9.24 -10.30
CA ARG A 133 -15.70 10.15 -10.68
C ARG A 133 -14.39 9.73 -10.00
N GLU A 134 -14.43 9.41 -8.71
CA GLU A 134 -13.26 8.92 -7.96
C GLU A 134 -12.69 7.65 -8.59
N LYS A 135 -13.53 6.67 -8.93
CA LYS A 135 -13.09 5.45 -9.63
C LYS A 135 -12.39 5.74 -10.97
N LYS A 136 -12.94 6.67 -11.77
CA LYS A 136 -12.30 7.08 -13.03
C LYS A 136 -10.95 7.77 -12.78
N ILE A 137 -10.86 8.62 -11.76
CA ILE A 137 -9.60 9.26 -11.37
C ILE A 137 -8.58 8.18 -10.96
N GLU A 138 -8.98 7.21 -10.16
CA GLU A 138 -8.11 6.10 -9.76
C GLU A 138 -7.64 5.28 -10.97
N GLU A 139 -8.53 4.94 -11.90
CA GLU A 139 -8.18 4.24 -13.14
C GLU A 139 -7.16 5.03 -13.97
N LEU A 140 -7.40 6.33 -14.16
CA LEU A 140 -6.47 7.22 -14.86
C LEU A 140 -5.13 7.32 -14.13
N THR A 141 -5.13 7.45 -12.81
CA THR A 141 -3.89 7.52 -12.02
C THR A 141 -3.06 6.26 -12.20
N LYS A 142 -3.68 5.07 -12.21
CA LYS A 142 -3.00 3.80 -12.46
C LYS A 142 -2.37 3.76 -13.85
N ILE A 143 -3.11 4.21 -14.86
CA ILE A 143 -2.58 4.30 -16.24
C ILE A 143 -1.37 5.23 -16.28
N PHE A 144 -1.47 6.43 -15.70
CA PHE A 144 -0.36 7.38 -15.68
C PHE A 144 0.85 6.90 -14.86
N THR A 145 0.64 6.18 -13.75
CA THR A 145 1.75 5.61 -12.98
C THR A 145 2.50 4.56 -13.78
N ASP A 146 1.77 3.71 -14.52
CA ASP A 146 2.36 2.67 -15.37
C ASP A 146 3.13 3.29 -16.55
N GLU A 147 2.56 4.30 -17.20
CA GLU A 147 3.24 5.07 -18.26
C GLU A 147 4.49 5.76 -17.73
N TYR A 148 4.41 6.39 -16.55
CA TYR A 148 5.55 7.04 -15.91
C TYR A 148 6.67 6.03 -15.61
N GLN A 149 6.33 4.87 -15.05
CA GLN A 149 7.32 3.83 -14.76
C GLN A 149 8.02 3.34 -16.03
N LYS A 150 7.27 3.06 -17.10
CA LYS A 150 7.83 2.67 -18.40
C LYS A 150 8.78 3.73 -18.94
N ASN A 151 8.40 5.01 -18.86
CA ASN A 151 9.25 6.12 -19.30
C ASN A 151 10.53 6.22 -18.46
N MET A 152 10.44 6.02 -17.15
CA MET A 152 11.60 6.00 -16.26
C MET A 152 12.56 4.85 -16.56
N GLU A 153 12.03 3.65 -16.80
CA GLU A 153 12.82 2.48 -17.19
C GLU A 153 13.50 2.71 -18.54
N PHE A 154 12.78 3.25 -19.52
CA PHE A 154 13.35 3.61 -20.82
C PHE A 154 14.48 4.63 -20.69
N GLN A 155 14.31 5.68 -19.88
CA GLN A 155 15.36 6.68 -19.64
C GLN A 155 16.59 6.06 -18.97
N LYS A 156 16.41 5.17 -17.99
CA LYS A 156 17.50 4.47 -17.30
C LYS A 156 18.30 3.57 -18.23
N ASP A 157 17.64 2.97 -19.21
CA ASP A 157 18.23 2.01 -20.13
C ASP A 157 18.94 2.65 -21.34
N GLN A 158 18.73 3.95 -21.56
CA GLN A 158 19.41 4.70 -22.62
C GLN A 158 20.94 4.62 -22.47
N LEU A 159 21.62 4.42 -23.60
CA LEU A 159 23.09 4.44 -23.67
C LEU A 159 23.56 5.90 -23.81
N ILE A 160 24.58 6.27 -23.04
CA ILE A 160 25.28 7.56 -23.11
C ILE A 160 26.76 7.28 -23.38
N ASP A 161 27.35 8.16 -24.18
CA ASP A 161 28.80 8.23 -24.36
C ASP A 161 29.37 9.22 -23.32
N ILE A 162 30.09 8.70 -22.32
CA ILE A 162 30.75 9.48 -21.28
C ILE A 162 32.19 9.72 -21.71
N ILE A 163 32.56 11.00 -21.87
CA ILE A 163 33.95 11.40 -22.05
C ILE A 163 34.55 11.60 -20.67
N PHE A 164 35.63 10.90 -20.37
CA PHE A 164 36.36 11.06 -19.13
C PHE A 164 37.85 11.26 -19.39
N GLN A 165 38.52 11.85 -18.40
CA GLN A 165 39.96 12.09 -18.41
C GLN A 165 40.58 11.43 -17.19
N TYR A 166 41.77 10.89 -17.37
CA TYR A 166 42.59 10.38 -16.27
C TYR A 166 43.99 10.98 -16.34
N TRP A 167 44.66 11.03 -15.19
CA TRP A 167 45.97 11.65 -15.05
C TRP A 167 47.05 10.58 -14.86
N ASP A 168 47.97 10.49 -15.82
CA ASP A 168 49.15 9.62 -15.73
C ASP A 168 50.38 10.33 -16.34
N ALA A 169 50.66 11.55 -15.87
CA ALA A 169 51.66 12.48 -16.41
C ALA A 169 51.35 13.09 -17.79
N GLN A 170 50.35 12.58 -18.51
CA GLN A 170 49.67 13.26 -19.62
C GLN A 170 48.14 13.21 -19.43
N THR A 171 47.43 14.23 -19.95
CA THR A 171 45.97 14.24 -19.93
C THR A 171 45.44 13.50 -21.15
N CYS A 172 45.02 12.25 -20.97
CA CYS A 172 44.37 11.48 -22.03
C CYS A 172 42.84 11.51 -21.86
N THR A 173 42.12 11.85 -22.93
CA THR A 173 40.66 11.74 -23.02
C THR A 173 40.25 10.38 -23.54
N ARG A 174 39.21 9.79 -22.94
CA ARG A 174 38.61 8.53 -23.38
C ARG A 174 37.09 8.63 -23.40
N THR A 175 36.48 7.86 -24.29
CA THR A 175 35.03 7.81 -24.51
C THR A 175 34.53 6.42 -24.20
N LEU A 176 33.61 6.32 -23.24
CA LEU A 176 32.97 5.07 -22.83
C LEU A 176 31.47 5.10 -23.13
N ARG A 177 30.96 4.05 -23.78
CA ARG A 177 29.52 3.87 -24.04
C ARG A 177 28.87 3.03 -22.95
N ILE A 178 28.03 3.64 -22.12
CA ILE A 178 27.47 3.00 -20.92
C ILE A 178 25.98 3.36 -20.76
N ARG A 179 25.18 2.53 -20.08
CA ARG A 179 23.75 2.83 -19.80
C ARG A 179 23.61 3.91 -18.72
N LYS A 180 22.54 4.71 -18.73
CA LYS A 180 22.31 5.76 -17.71
C LYS A 180 22.23 5.22 -16.28
N ASN A 181 21.78 3.97 -16.12
CA ASN A 181 21.56 3.38 -14.80
C ASN A 181 22.81 2.77 -14.14
N THR A 182 23.98 2.81 -14.78
CA THR A 182 25.18 2.18 -14.19
C THR A 182 25.71 2.97 -13.01
N SER A 183 26.16 2.24 -11.99
CA SER A 183 26.80 2.86 -10.84
C SER A 183 28.15 3.47 -11.23
N ILE A 184 28.56 4.54 -10.54
CA ILE A 184 29.90 5.13 -10.69
C ILE A 184 30.99 4.07 -10.47
N LYS A 185 30.76 3.11 -9.56
CA LYS A 185 31.69 2.01 -9.33
C LYS A 185 31.89 1.16 -10.58
N GLU A 186 30.79 0.75 -11.22
CA GLU A 186 30.82 -0.06 -12.45
C GLU A 186 31.49 0.73 -13.60
N PHE A 187 31.18 2.02 -13.70
CA PHE A 187 31.86 2.93 -14.63
C PHE A 187 33.38 2.94 -14.43
N LEU A 188 33.84 3.10 -13.18
CA LEU A 188 35.27 3.12 -12.86
C LEU A 188 35.95 1.77 -13.12
N GLU A 189 35.27 0.65 -12.89
CA GLU A 189 35.78 -0.68 -13.24
C GLU A 189 35.93 -0.87 -14.74
N LEU A 190 34.96 -0.40 -15.54
CA LEU A 190 35.04 -0.41 -17.00
C LEU A 190 36.17 0.50 -17.50
N ALA A 191 36.27 1.72 -16.97
CA ALA A 191 37.34 2.66 -17.29
C ALA A 191 38.72 2.08 -16.95
N ARG A 192 38.87 1.45 -15.78
CA ARG A 192 40.10 0.77 -15.39
C ARG A 192 40.46 -0.35 -16.37
N LYS A 193 39.49 -1.16 -16.82
CA LYS A 193 39.73 -2.23 -17.80
C LYS A 193 40.17 -1.68 -19.16
N GLU A 194 39.59 -0.58 -19.62
CA GLU A 194 40.04 0.09 -20.85
C GLU A 194 41.47 0.60 -20.73
N ILE A 195 41.76 1.30 -19.63
CA ILE A 195 43.09 1.86 -19.38
C ILE A 195 44.15 0.75 -19.30
N ILE A 196 43.88 -0.34 -18.57
CA ILE A 196 44.81 -1.49 -18.49
C ILE A 196 45.07 -2.10 -19.87
N ARG A 197 44.03 -2.21 -20.71
CA ARG A 197 44.18 -2.70 -22.08
C ARG A 197 45.10 -1.80 -22.90
N ASP A 198 44.98 -0.48 -22.77
CA ASP A 198 45.84 0.47 -23.46
C ASP A 198 47.30 0.38 -22.99
N PHE A 199 47.53 0.15 -21.69
CA PHE A 199 48.88 -0.01 -21.14
C PHE A 199 49.55 -1.36 -21.47
N GLY A 200 48.85 -2.28 -22.15
CA GLY A 200 49.43 -3.53 -22.64
C GLY A 200 49.80 -4.55 -21.55
N PHE A 201 49.34 -4.35 -20.31
CA PHE A 201 49.47 -5.36 -19.25
C PHE A 201 48.38 -6.41 -19.45
N VAL A 202 48.74 -7.49 -20.16
CA VAL A 202 47.97 -8.74 -20.25
C VAL A 202 48.00 -9.47 -18.91
#